data_AF-A0A6M3ITW3-F1
#
_entry.id   AF-A0A6M3ITW3-F1
#
_cell.length_a   1.000
_cell.length_b   1.000
_cell.length_c   1.000
_cell.angle_alpha   90.00
_cell.angle_beta   90.00
_cell.angle_gamma   90.00
#
_symmetry.space_group_name_H-M   'P 1'
#
loop_
_entity.id
_entity.type
_entity.pdbx_description
1 polymer ?
#
loop_
_entity_poly.entity_id
_entity_poly.type
_entity_poly.pdbx_seq_one_letter_code
_entity_poly.pdbx_strand_id
1 'polypeptide(L)'
;MIDASDARKIAAFAAIAVARRPRHGTEWRQVARPNQLPPEGDWRTWLVLAGRGWGKTRTGAETVAEWVRQGRARHVAIVAQTAADARDISMTALRAAAGPTAKYQPSLLRLSWPNGATARTFSAEDPDALRGYQFDSAWSDEVAAWRYPEAWDQLQFGLRVGEARQIVTTTPRPVRAIRQLIADPRTVVTRGGTMDNAANLSAESLSYLLTRYQGTRLGRQELEAEILDDVPGALWTRASIIYGKPAQRMDLRTKELTWDMARIVVAIDPAVTSGEDSD
;
A
#
# COMPACT_ATOMS: atom_id res chain seq x y z
N MET A 1 2.08 -13.11 28.86
CA MET A 1 3.18 -12.57 29.69
C MET A 1 4.08 -11.77 28.76
N ILE A 2 4.20 -10.46 28.99
CA ILE A 2 5.10 -9.59 28.20
C ILE A 2 6.53 -9.95 28.60
N ASP A 3 7.40 -10.17 27.62
CA ASP A 3 8.82 -10.48 27.84
C ASP A 3 9.53 -9.31 28.56
N ALA A 4 10.54 -9.61 29.38
CA ALA A 4 11.35 -8.62 30.08
C ALA A 4 12.09 -7.68 29.13
N SER A 5 12.38 -8.10 27.89
CA SER A 5 12.94 -7.23 26.85
C SER A 5 11.91 -6.20 26.33
N ASP A 6 10.63 -6.58 26.24
CA ASP A 6 9.53 -5.73 25.80
C ASP A 6 9.13 -4.70 26.86
N ALA A 7 9.16 -5.09 28.14
CA ALA A 7 8.92 -4.17 29.26
C ALA A 7 9.98 -3.05 29.35
N ARG A 8 11.25 -3.37 29.04
CA ARG A 8 12.34 -2.37 28.97
C ARG A 8 12.18 -1.39 27.81
N LYS A 9 11.69 -1.85 26.65
CA LYS A 9 11.38 -0.96 25.52
C LYS A 9 10.27 0.02 25.91
N ILE A 10 9.16 -0.46 26.48
CA ILE A 10 8.04 0.38 26.91
C ILE A 10 8.50 1.46 27.93
N ALA A 11 9.31 1.07 28.92
CA ALA A 11 9.83 2.00 29.93
C ALA A 11 10.83 3.02 29.36
N ALA A 12 11.68 2.63 28.42
CA ALA A 12 12.63 3.53 27.74
C ALA A 12 11.92 4.57 26.84
N PHE A 13 10.76 4.23 26.27
CA PHE A 13 10.00 5.14 25.39
C PHE A 13 9.18 6.20 26.14
N ALA A 14 8.72 5.91 27.36
CA ALA A 14 8.07 6.92 28.20
C ALA A 14 8.99 8.13 28.51
N ALA A 15 10.32 7.94 28.40
CA ALA A 15 11.33 8.98 28.62
C ALA A 15 11.65 9.83 27.37
N ILE A 16 11.22 9.43 26.17
CA ILE A 16 11.49 10.17 24.92
C ILE A 16 10.19 10.82 24.42
N ALA A 17 9.94 12.05 24.87
CA ALA A 17 8.87 12.88 24.34
C ALA A 17 9.25 14.36 24.34
N VAL A 18 9.99 14.78 23.33
CA VAL A 18 9.88 16.17 22.84
C VAL A 18 10.03 16.16 21.32
N ALA A 19 8.91 16.14 20.60
CA ALA A 19 8.91 16.52 19.19
C ALA A 19 8.05 17.75 18.97
N ARG A 20 8.74 18.81 18.56
CA ARG A 20 8.16 20.03 18.01
C ARG A 20 7.29 19.66 16.81
N ARG A 21 6.05 20.16 16.78
CA ARG A 21 5.28 20.24 15.53
C ARG A 21 6.16 20.94 14.47
N PRO A 22 6.27 20.43 13.24
CA PRO A 22 6.94 21.16 12.19
C PRO A 22 6.29 22.54 12.07
N ARG A 23 7.12 23.59 12.20
CA ARG A 23 6.65 24.96 12.02
C ARG A 23 6.20 25.11 10.58
N HIS A 24 5.13 25.86 10.37
CA HIS A 24 4.70 26.30 9.04
C HIS A 24 5.93 26.84 8.28
N GLY A 25 6.25 26.25 7.11
CA GLY A 25 7.41 26.63 6.30
C GLY A 25 8.67 25.75 6.41
N THR A 26 8.67 24.68 7.22
CA THR A 26 9.80 23.72 7.20
C THR A 26 9.70 22.82 5.96
N GLU A 27 10.74 22.79 5.13
CA GLU A 27 10.76 22.00 3.90
C GLU A 27 10.75 20.50 4.22
N TRP A 28 9.86 19.73 3.58
CA TRP A 28 9.68 18.29 3.84
C TRP A 28 11.00 17.51 3.84
N ARG A 29 11.87 17.78 2.87
CA ARG A 29 13.17 17.12 2.73
C ARG A 29 14.10 17.30 3.94
N GLN A 30 13.89 18.31 4.78
CA GLN A 30 14.70 18.55 5.99
C GLN A 30 14.22 17.73 7.19
N VAL A 31 12.97 17.27 7.17
CA VAL A 31 12.33 16.56 8.31
C VAL A 31 11.89 15.14 7.96
N ALA A 32 11.86 14.80 6.66
CA ALA A 32 11.57 13.47 6.16
C ALA A 32 12.68 12.50 6.56
N ARG A 33 12.28 11.28 6.95
CA ARG A 33 13.24 10.18 7.07
C ARG A 33 13.68 9.74 5.67
N PRO A 34 14.87 9.15 5.51
CA PRO A 34 15.35 8.68 4.20
C PRO A 34 14.36 7.74 3.50
N ASN A 35 13.70 6.85 4.25
CA ASN A 35 12.69 5.95 3.73
C ASN A 35 11.33 6.63 3.42
N GLN A 36 11.19 7.94 3.61
CA GLN A 36 10.01 8.71 3.22
C GLN A 36 10.27 9.65 2.03
N LEU A 37 11.44 9.52 1.39
CA LEU A 37 11.79 10.27 0.18
C LEU A 37 11.67 9.36 -1.05
N PRO A 38 11.31 9.92 -2.23
CA PRO A 38 11.25 9.14 -3.46
C PRO A 38 12.58 8.45 -3.74
N PRO A 39 12.58 7.16 -4.14
CA PRO A 39 13.81 6.44 -4.44
C PRO A 39 14.51 7.03 -5.65
N GLU A 40 15.83 6.84 -5.71
CA GLU A 40 16.64 7.20 -6.87
C GLU A 40 16.42 6.22 -8.04
N GLY A 41 16.92 6.61 -9.21
CA GLY A 41 16.89 5.76 -10.41
C GLY A 41 15.60 5.83 -11.22
N ASP A 42 15.50 4.88 -12.16
CA ASP A 42 14.35 4.71 -13.04
C ASP A 42 13.38 3.68 -12.45
N TRP A 43 12.15 4.12 -12.24
CA TRP A 43 11.07 3.31 -11.68
C TRP A 43 9.74 3.91 -12.08
N ARG A 44 8.74 3.05 -12.21
CA ARG A 44 7.36 3.46 -12.52
C ARG A 44 6.53 3.64 -11.26
N THR A 45 6.69 2.72 -10.31
CA THR A 45 5.90 2.68 -9.08
C THR A 45 6.80 2.72 -7.87
N TRP A 46 6.51 3.61 -6.95
CA TRP A 46 7.06 3.58 -5.61
C TRP A 46 6.01 3.05 -4.64
N LEU A 47 6.22 1.84 -4.14
CA LEU A 47 5.30 1.17 -3.21
C LEU A 47 5.79 1.34 -1.76
N VAL A 48 5.03 2.11 -0.98
CA VAL A 48 5.22 2.30 0.46
C VAL A 48 4.32 1.33 1.23
N LEU A 49 4.91 0.22 1.69
CA LEU A 49 4.28 -0.76 2.57
C LEU A 49 4.67 -0.48 4.02
N ALA A 50 3.81 0.25 4.74
CA ALA A 50 4.18 0.66 6.09
C ALA A 50 3.04 0.49 7.10
N GLY A 51 3.41 0.40 8.37
CA GLY A 51 2.47 0.31 9.48
C GLY A 51 1.67 1.59 9.70
N ARG A 52 0.70 1.54 10.61
CA ARG A 52 -0.01 2.72 11.12
C ARG A 52 0.97 3.65 11.83
N GLY A 53 0.75 4.95 11.74
CA GLY A 53 1.62 5.93 12.37
C GLY A 53 2.99 6.12 11.70
N TRP A 54 3.36 5.33 10.68
CA TRP A 54 4.58 5.57 9.90
C TRP A 54 4.53 6.88 9.09
N GLY A 55 3.35 7.43 8.79
CA GLY A 55 3.23 8.67 8.01
C GLY A 55 3.15 8.47 6.50
N LYS A 56 2.51 7.38 6.06
CA LYS A 56 2.31 7.04 4.64
C LYS A 56 1.54 8.13 3.89
N THR A 57 0.41 8.57 4.44
CA THR A 57 -0.44 9.60 3.84
C THR A 57 0.32 10.92 3.63
N ARG A 58 1.12 11.34 4.62
CA ARG A 58 1.97 12.52 4.47
C ARG A 58 3.04 12.30 3.40
N THR A 59 3.65 11.13 3.36
CA THR A 59 4.66 10.78 2.34
C THR A 59 4.07 10.85 0.94
N GLY A 60 2.87 10.31 0.71
CA GLY A 60 2.13 10.42 -0.56
C GLY A 60 1.87 11.87 -0.96
N ALA A 61 1.29 12.66 -0.04
CA ALA A 61 1.00 14.07 -0.26
C ALA A 61 2.23 14.93 -0.58
N GLU A 62 3.29 14.82 0.22
CA GLU A 62 4.53 15.60 0.05
C GLU A 62 5.25 15.23 -1.24
N THR A 63 5.21 13.95 -1.62
CA THR A 63 5.78 13.45 -2.88
C THR A 63 5.07 14.07 -4.09
N VAL A 64 3.74 14.05 -4.12
CA VAL A 64 2.96 14.68 -5.19
C VAL A 64 3.23 16.18 -5.24
N ALA A 65 3.19 16.87 -4.10
CA ALA A 65 3.47 18.30 -4.02
C ALA A 65 4.89 18.64 -4.53
N GLU A 66 5.87 17.78 -4.24
CA GLU A 66 7.23 17.91 -4.74
C GLU A 66 7.32 17.73 -6.26
N TRP A 67 6.71 16.70 -6.83
CA TRP A 67 6.71 16.51 -8.30
C TRP A 67 6.05 17.68 -9.02
N VAL A 68 4.97 18.23 -8.47
CA VAL A 68 4.32 19.43 -9.01
C VAL A 68 5.26 20.64 -8.93
N ARG A 69 5.95 20.84 -7.80
CA ARG A 69 6.90 21.95 -7.61
C ARG A 69 8.09 21.86 -8.58
N GLN A 70 8.56 20.65 -8.86
CA GLN A 70 9.63 20.37 -9.82
C GLN A 70 9.18 20.43 -11.27
N GLY A 71 7.88 20.63 -11.54
CA GLY A 71 7.32 20.64 -12.89
C GLY A 71 7.26 19.26 -13.55
N ARG A 72 7.47 18.18 -12.78
CA ARG A 72 7.42 16.78 -13.24
C ARG A 72 6.01 16.21 -13.30
N ALA A 73 5.07 16.81 -12.57
CA ALA A 73 3.66 16.42 -12.55
C ALA A 73 2.75 17.60 -12.92
N ARG A 74 1.85 17.40 -13.89
CA ARG A 74 0.86 18.38 -14.35
C ARG A 74 -0.57 17.86 -14.21
N HIS A 75 -0.80 16.58 -14.44
CA HIS A 75 -2.12 15.95 -14.36
C HIS A 75 -2.06 14.74 -13.44
N VAL A 76 -2.39 14.97 -12.16
CA VAL A 76 -2.25 13.97 -11.10
C VAL A 76 -3.59 13.33 -10.76
N ALA A 77 -3.63 12.01 -10.73
CA ALA A 77 -4.72 11.24 -10.14
C ALA A 77 -4.44 10.96 -8.66
N ILE A 78 -5.40 11.23 -7.78
CA ILE A 78 -5.37 10.83 -6.37
C ILE A 78 -6.49 9.82 -6.18
N VAL A 79 -6.17 8.55 -6.03
CA VAL A 79 -7.16 7.47 -5.91
C VAL A 79 -7.11 6.91 -4.50
N ALA A 80 -8.23 6.89 -3.80
CA ALA A 80 -8.35 6.25 -2.49
C ALA A 80 -9.44 5.17 -2.51
N GLN A 81 -9.55 4.41 -1.41
CA GLN A 81 -10.55 3.35 -1.29
C GLN A 81 -11.96 3.87 -1.58
N THR A 82 -12.38 4.93 -0.88
CA THR A 82 -13.70 5.57 -1.08
C THR A 82 -13.55 7.04 -1.49
N ALA A 83 -14.64 7.64 -1.99
CA ALA A 83 -14.69 9.08 -2.28
C ALA A 83 -14.48 9.93 -1.02
N ALA A 84 -14.97 9.45 0.14
CA ALA A 84 -14.78 10.11 1.42
C ALA A 84 -13.29 10.10 1.84
N ASP A 85 -12.61 8.95 1.72
CA ASP A 85 -11.18 8.85 2.02
C ASP A 85 -10.35 9.76 1.10
N ALA A 86 -10.69 9.79 -0.19
CA ALA A 86 -9.99 10.63 -1.16
C ALA A 86 -10.12 12.13 -0.79
N ARG A 87 -11.31 12.57 -0.37
CA ARG A 87 -11.60 13.96 -0.01
C ARG A 87 -11.06 14.34 1.37
N ASP A 88 -11.36 13.54 2.38
CA ASP A 88 -11.17 13.92 3.79
C ASP A 88 -9.75 13.60 4.28
N ILE A 89 -9.11 12.57 3.72
CA ILE A 89 -7.76 12.14 4.10
C ILE A 89 -6.75 12.59 3.06
N SER A 90 -6.85 12.08 1.82
CA SER A 90 -5.82 12.29 0.81
C SER A 90 -5.72 13.74 0.34
N MET A 91 -6.86 14.35 -0.05
CA MET A 91 -6.90 15.75 -0.47
C MET A 91 -6.56 16.72 0.66
N THR A 92 -7.01 16.46 1.89
CA THR A 92 -6.60 17.26 3.06
C THR A 92 -5.09 17.24 3.28
N ALA A 93 -4.47 16.06 3.21
CA ALA A 93 -3.02 15.92 3.33
C ALA A 93 -2.28 16.63 2.18
N LEU A 94 -2.76 16.47 0.95
CA LEU A 94 -2.18 17.13 -0.22
C LEU A 94 -2.28 18.66 -0.11
N ARG A 95 -3.41 19.20 0.35
CA ARG A 95 -3.57 20.65 0.57
C ARG A 95 -2.57 21.20 1.59
N ALA A 96 -2.26 20.42 2.64
CA ALA A 96 -1.25 20.81 3.62
C ALA A 96 0.17 20.84 3.00
N ALA A 97 0.48 19.93 2.08
CA ALA A 97 1.78 19.83 1.41
C ALA A 97 1.93 20.78 0.18
N ALA A 98 0.82 21.14 -0.46
CA ALA A 98 0.78 21.84 -1.75
C ALA A 98 1.28 23.28 -1.70
N GLY A 99 1.35 23.88 -0.50
CA GLY A 99 1.72 25.27 -0.28
C GLY A 99 0.56 26.26 -0.48
N PRO A 100 0.76 27.54 -0.12
CA PRO A 100 -0.32 28.54 -0.02
C PRO A 100 -0.87 29.00 -1.39
N THR A 101 -0.16 28.73 -2.48
CA THR A 101 -0.57 29.16 -3.83
C THR A 101 -1.52 28.17 -4.50
N ALA A 102 -1.68 26.96 -3.95
CA ALA A 102 -2.60 25.97 -4.47
C ALA A 102 -4.06 26.33 -4.15
N LYS A 103 -4.95 26.17 -5.14
CA LYS A 103 -6.38 26.50 -5.01
C LYS A 103 -7.21 25.22 -5.06
N TYR A 104 -7.87 24.93 -3.94
CA TYR A 104 -8.79 23.79 -3.83
C TYR A 104 -10.18 24.17 -4.37
N GLN A 105 -10.74 23.31 -5.20
CA GLN A 105 -12.02 23.48 -5.89
C GLN A 105 -12.91 22.28 -5.56
N PRO A 106 -13.65 22.31 -4.42
CA PRO A 106 -14.38 21.14 -3.91
C PRO A 106 -15.38 20.56 -4.91
N SER A 107 -16.15 21.40 -5.61
CA SER A 107 -17.14 20.97 -6.59
C SER A 107 -16.54 20.25 -7.80
N LEU A 108 -15.23 20.40 -8.04
CA LEU A 108 -14.50 19.76 -9.13
C LEU A 108 -13.60 18.64 -8.62
N LEU A 109 -13.62 18.37 -7.31
CA LEU A 109 -12.77 17.39 -6.63
C LEU A 109 -11.28 17.57 -6.99
N ARG A 110 -10.86 18.84 -7.09
CA ARG A 110 -9.58 19.22 -7.72
C ARG A 110 -8.80 20.23 -6.90
N LEU A 111 -7.49 20.06 -6.86
CA LEU A 111 -6.50 21.05 -6.44
C LEU A 111 -5.74 21.56 -7.67
N SER A 112 -5.51 22.87 -7.79
CA SER A 112 -4.79 23.48 -8.91
C SER A 112 -3.66 24.39 -8.44
N TRP A 113 -2.59 24.50 -9.23
CA TRP A 113 -1.43 25.34 -8.96
C TRP A 113 -1.25 26.42 -10.05
N PRO A 114 -0.58 27.55 -9.76
CA PRO A 114 -0.34 28.61 -10.74
C PRO A 114 0.48 28.16 -11.96
N ASN A 115 1.26 27.10 -11.81
CA ASN A 115 2.06 26.52 -12.89
C ASN A 115 1.22 25.63 -13.86
N GLY A 116 -0.11 25.64 -13.73
CA GLY A 116 -1.04 24.86 -14.55
C GLY A 116 -1.23 23.41 -14.12
N ALA A 117 -0.49 22.93 -13.10
CA ALA A 117 -0.68 21.58 -12.59
C ALA A 117 -2.03 21.43 -11.88
N THR A 118 -2.57 20.22 -11.91
CA THR A 118 -3.84 19.84 -11.29
C THR A 118 -3.75 18.45 -10.68
N ALA A 119 -4.40 18.27 -9.54
CA ALA A 119 -4.58 16.96 -8.90
C ALA A 119 -6.08 16.75 -8.66
N ARG A 120 -6.63 15.63 -9.11
CA ARG A 120 -8.06 15.28 -8.97
C ARG A 120 -8.22 13.99 -8.19
N THR A 121 -9.23 13.96 -7.31
CA THR A 121 -9.54 12.75 -6.53
C THR A 121 -10.52 11.83 -7.23
N PHE A 122 -10.31 10.52 -7.07
CA PHE A 122 -11.15 9.44 -7.56
C PHE A 122 -11.37 8.40 -6.45
N SER A 123 -12.48 7.68 -6.53
CA SER A 123 -12.78 6.53 -5.67
C SER A 123 -12.44 5.25 -6.39
N ALA A 124 -11.77 4.31 -5.72
CA ALA A 124 -11.58 2.97 -6.25
C ALA A 124 -12.89 2.15 -6.29
N GLU A 125 -13.97 2.63 -5.64
CA GLU A 125 -15.31 2.06 -5.75
C GLU A 125 -16.00 2.33 -7.10
N ASP A 126 -15.49 3.28 -7.88
CA ASP A 126 -16.00 3.62 -9.22
C ASP A 126 -14.85 3.58 -10.25
N PRO A 127 -14.47 2.39 -10.75
CA PRO A 127 -13.42 2.25 -11.76
C PRO A 127 -13.69 3.03 -13.04
N ASP A 128 -14.96 3.15 -13.45
CA ASP A 128 -15.33 3.79 -14.72
C ASP A 128 -15.10 5.30 -14.69
N ALA A 129 -15.11 5.92 -13.51
CA ALA A 129 -14.75 7.34 -13.35
C ALA A 129 -13.32 7.68 -13.80
N LEU A 130 -12.41 6.70 -13.86
CA LEU A 130 -11.03 6.90 -14.35
C LEU A 130 -10.95 6.88 -15.88
N ARG A 131 -11.97 6.39 -16.58
CA ARG A 131 -11.96 6.29 -18.05
C ARG A 131 -11.94 7.66 -18.71
N GLY A 132 -11.30 7.74 -19.87
CA GLY A 132 -11.17 8.97 -20.65
C GLY A 132 -10.18 9.99 -20.08
N TYR A 133 -9.70 9.80 -18.86
CA TYR A 133 -8.64 10.63 -18.31
C TYR A 133 -7.25 10.25 -18.83
N GLN A 134 -6.36 11.22 -18.73
CA GLN A 134 -4.93 11.05 -18.97
C GLN A 134 -4.19 11.72 -17.82
N PHE A 135 -3.24 10.98 -17.24
CA PHE A 135 -2.45 11.41 -16.10
C PHE A 135 -0.97 11.23 -16.40
N ASP A 136 -0.14 12.11 -15.84
CA ASP A 136 1.32 11.98 -15.85
C ASP A 136 1.87 11.54 -14.49
N SER A 137 1.03 11.54 -13.45
CA SER A 137 1.41 11.06 -12.13
C SER A 137 0.20 10.55 -11.37
N ALA A 138 0.42 9.67 -10.39
CA ALA A 138 -0.64 9.23 -9.50
C ALA A 138 -0.19 9.02 -8.07
N TRP A 139 -1.13 9.21 -7.14
CA TRP A 139 -1.04 8.71 -5.78
C TRP A 139 -2.23 7.79 -5.52
N SER A 140 -1.95 6.52 -5.24
CA SER A 140 -2.94 5.50 -4.89
C SER A 140 -2.85 5.16 -3.39
N ASP A 141 -3.84 5.61 -2.62
CA ASP A 141 -3.90 5.41 -1.17
C ASP A 141 -4.74 4.18 -0.79
N GLU A 142 -4.23 3.43 0.18
CA GLU A 142 -4.78 2.19 0.71
C GLU A 142 -5.21 1.16 -0.35
N VAL A 143 -4.37 0.95 -1.38
CA VAL A 143 -4.62 0.01 -2.50
C VAL A 143 -4.99 -1.40 -2.02
N ALA A 144 -4.44 -1.86 -0.89
CA ALA A 144 -4.77 -3.15 -0.33
C ALA A 144 -6.24 -3.31 0.12
N ALA A 145 -6.98 -2.21 0.24
CA ALA A 145 -8.38 -2.17 0.64
C ALA A 145 -9.35 -1.88 -0.54
N TRP A 146 -8.83 -1.72 -1.75
CA TRP A 146 -9.66 -1.46 -2.92
C TRP A 146 -10.52 -2.69 -3.25
N ARG A 147 -11.83 -2.48 -3.35
CA ARG A 147 -12.80 -3.54 -3.60
C ARG A 147 -12.76 -4.04 -5.04
N TYR A 148 -12.60 -3.13 -6.01
CA TYR A 148 -12.61 -3.41 -7.43
C TYR A 148 -11.19 -3.27 -8.00
N PRO A 149 -10.50 -4.39 -8.29
CA PRO A 149 -9.16 -4.36 -8.89
C PRO A 149 -9.11 -3.59 -10.21
N GLU A 150 -10.23 -3.51 -10.93
CA GLU A 150 -10.38 -2.82 -12.21
C GLU A 150 -10.02 -1.33 -12.10
N ALA A 151 -10.21 -0.70 -10.93
CA ALA A 151 -9.78 0.68 -10.71
C ALA A 151 -8.27 0.85 -10.88
N TRP A 152 -7.48 -0.17 -10.48
CA TRP A 152 -6.03 -0.17 -10.74
C TRP A 152 -5.74 -0.20 -12.23
N ASP A 153 -6.39 -1.09 -12.98
CA ASP A 153 -6.18 -1.24 -14.42
C ASP A 153 -6.58 0.04 -15.19
N GLN A 154 -7.74 0.63 -14.86
CA GLN A 154 -8.17 1.90 -15.46
C GLN A 154 -7.20 3.04 -15.16
N LEU A 155 -6.67 3.11 -13.93
CA LEU A 155 -5.61 4.07 -13.60
C LEU A 155 -4.36 3.84 -14.45
N GLN A 156 -3.93 2.59 -14.62
CA GLN A 156 -2.75 2.28 -15.44
C GLN A 156 -2.96 2.68 -16.92
N PHE A 157 -4.15 2.50 -17.48
CA PHE A 157 -4.48 2.99 -18.83
C PHE A 157 -4.45 4.52 -18.92
N GLY A 158 -4.76 5.23 -17.84
CA GLY A 158 -4.63 6.68 -17.72
C GLY A 158 -3.17 7.17 -17.69
N LEU A 159 -2.25 6.38 -17.13
CA LEU A 159 -0.82 6.67 -16.94
C LEU A 159 0.04 6.27 -18.16
N ARG A 160 -0.37 6.68 -19.36
CA ARG A 160 0.18 6.20 -20.65
C ARG A 160 1.09 7.19 -21.38
N VAL A 161 1.38 8.36 -20.80
CA VAL A 161 2.16 9.42 -21.46
C VAL A 161 3.41 9.75 -20.67
N GLY A 162 4.54 9.87 -21.39
CA GLY A 162 5.83 10.21 -20.82
C GLY A 162 6.34 9.19 -19.80
N GLU A 163 7.25 9.64 -18.94
CA GLU A 163 7.81 8.87 -17.82
C GLU A 163 6.89 8.95 -16.59
N ALA A 164 5.63 8.59 -16.75
CA ALA A 164 4.63 8.71 -15.69
C ALA A 164 5.04 7.89 -14.45
N ARG A 165 5.04 8.56 -13.28
CA ARG A 165 5.40 7.98 -11.99
C ARG A 165 4.20 7.92 -11.05
N GLN A 166 4.14 6.89 -10.22
CA GLN A 166 3.10 6.77 -9.20
C GLN A 166 3.66 6.38 -7.84
N ILE A 167 3.05 6.93 -6.79
CA ILE A 167 3.27 6.50 -5.41
C ILE A 167 2.06 5.70 -4.94
N VAL A 168 2.31 4.52 -4.37
CA VAL A 168 1.29 3.70 -3.74
C VAL A 168 1.57 3.64 -2.25
N THR A 169 0.60 4.03 -1.43
CA THR A 169 0.69 3.98 0.03
C THR A 169 -0.30 2.98 0.58
N THR A 170 0.14 1.99 1.33
CA THR A 170 -0.81 1.02 1.89
C THR A 170 -0.24 0.23 3.06
N THR A 171 -1.14 -0.47 3.76
CA THR A 171 -0.79 -1.50 4.72
C THR A 171 -0.51 -2.84 4.01
N PRO A 172 0.43 -3.66 4.52
CA PRO A 172 0.80 -4.92 3.89
C PRO A 172 -0.27 -6.00 4.16
N ARG A 173 -1.28 -6.05 3.29
CA ARG A 173 -2.22 -7.18 3.23
C ARG A 173 -1.78 -8.18 2.15
N PRO A 174 -1.94 -9.49 2.38
CA PRO A 174 -1.52 -10.54 1.44
C PRO A 174 -2.45 -10.68 0.21
N VAL A 175 -2.96 -9.57 -0.32
CA VAL A 175 -3.89 -9.53 -1.45
C VAL A 175 -3.16 -9.54 -2.79
N ARG A 176 -3.83 -10.00 -3.85
CA ARG A 176 -3.26 -10.14 -5.20
C ARG A 176 -2.60 -8.85 -5.70
N ALA A 177 -3.25 -7.69 -5.53
CA ALA A 177 -2.73 -6.40 -5.97
C ALA A 177 -1.35 -6.08 -5.35
N ILE A 178 -1.19 -6.31 -4.04
CA ILE A 178 0.08 -6.06 -3.35
C ILE A 178 1.16 -7.05 -3.80
N ARG A 179 0.81 -8.33 -3.97
CA ARG A 179 1.76 -9.33 -4.49
C ARG A 179 2.24 -8.98 -5.90
N GLN A 180 1.34 -8.54 -6.78
CA GLN A 180 1.67 -8.13 -8.14
C GLN A 180 2.57 -6.89 -8.16
N LEU A 181 2.26 -5.88 -7.33
CA LEU A 181 3.09 -4.69 -7.21
C LEU A 181 4.51 -5.02 -6.73
N ILE A 182 4.65 -5.90 -5.73
CA ILE A 182 5.96 -6.34 -5.23
C ILE A 182 6.75 -7.11 -6.29
N ALA A 183 6.07 -7.89 -7.13
CA ALA A 183 6.70 -8.71 -8.16
C ALA A 183 7.08 -7.92 -9.43
N ASP A 184 6.55 -6.71 -9.64
CA ASP A 184 6.84 -5.89 -10.82
C ASP A 184 8.27 -5.31 -10.71
N PRO A 185 9.17 -5.58 -11.69
CA PRO A 185 10.55 -5.10 -11.66
C PRO A 185 10.69 -3.58 -11.75
N ARG A 186 9.63 -2.85 -12.16
CA ARG A 186 9.59 -1.38 -12.18
C ARG A 186 9.01 -0.78 -10.90
N THR A 187 8.75 -1.60 -9.89
CA THR A 187 8.32 -1.16 -8.56
C THR A 187 9.51 -1.14 -7.61
N VAL A 188 9.77 0.01 -6.99
CA VAL A 188 10.67 0.10 -5.83
C VAL A 188 9.82 0.02 -4.57
N VAL A 189 10.17 -0.91 -3.68
CA VAL A 189 9.42 -1.16 -2.44
C VAL A 189 10.15 -0.53 -1.25
N THR A 190 9.43 0.31 -0.51
CA THR A 190 9.84 0.80 0.80
C THR A 190 8.99 0.14 1.88
N ARG A 191 9.65 -0.34 2.94
CA ARG A 191 8.98 -0.87 4.14
C ARG A 191 9.29 -0.02 5.36
N GLY A 192 8.38 -0.02 6.33
CA GLY A 192 8.67 0.56 7.64
C GLY A 192 7.55 0.39 8.66
N GLY A 193 7.94 0.33 9.92
CA GLY A 193 7.04 0.11 11.05
C GLY A 193 6.67 1.40 11.79
N THR A 194 5.67 1.34 12.66
CA THR A 194 5.27 2.45 13.54
C THR A 194 6.45 3.03 14.32
N MET A 195 7.34 2.15 14.79
CA MET A 195 8.50 2.53 15.61
C MET A 195 9.52 3.38 14.87
N ASP A 196 9.61 3.27 13.54
CA ASP A 196 10.50 4.10 12.75
C ASP A 196 10.12 5.60 12.85
N ASN A 197 8.86 5.90 13.21
CA ASN A 197 8.34 7.26 13.35
C ASN A 197 8.11 7.63 14.82
N ALA A 198 8.67 6.87 15.78
CA ALA A 198 8.38 7.04 17.20
C ALA A 198 8.62 8.47 17.70
N ALA A 199 9.67 9.12 17.21
CA ALA A 199 9.98 10.51 17.55
C ALA A 199 8.84 11.48 17.24
N ASN A 200 7.99 11.21 16.23
CA ASN A 200 6.89 12.08 15.83
C ASN A 200 5.52 11.65 16.40
N LEU A 201 5.47 10.57 17.18
CA LEU A 201 4.24 10.05 17.78
C LEU A 201 4.21 10.40 19.27
N SER A 202 3.02 10.55 19.85
CA SER A 202 2.91 10.75 21.30
C SER A 202 3.34 9.49 22.03
N ALA A 203 4.12 9.67 23.12
CA ALA A 203 4.56 8.55 23.95
C ALA A 203 3.39 7.75 24.52
N GLU A 204 2.29 8.41 24.88
CA GLU A 204 1.06 7.77 25.36
C GLU A 204 0.43 6.87 24.30
N SER A 205 0.24 7.36 23.07
CA SER A 205 -0.36 6.57 21.99
C SER A 205 0.53 5.40 21.58
N LEU A 206 1.85 5.62 21.51
CA LEU A 206 2.81 4.55 21.28
C LEU A 206 2.73 3.47 22.37
N SER A 207 2.76 3.90 23.64
CA SER A 207 2.67 2.99 24.79
C SER A 207 1.39 2.16 24.75
N TYR A 208 0.24 2.79 24.46
CA TYR A 208 -1.04 2.11 24.28
C TYR A 208 -1.00 1.07 23.15
N LEU A 209 -0.51 1.47 21.97
CA LEU A 209 -0.44 0.59 20.80
C LEU A 209 0.49 -0.60 21.04
N LEU A 210 1.66 -0.36 21.62
CA LEU A 210 2.62 -1.41 21.93
C LEU A 210 2.08 -2.37 22.99
N THR A 211 1.56 -1.85 24.11
CA THR A 211 0.99 -2.68 25.18
C THR A 211 -0.09 -3.61 24.67
N ARG A 212 -0.93 -3.14 23.73
CA ARG A 212 -2.08 -3.90 23.24
C ARG A 212 -1.74 -4.85 22.08
N TYR A 213 -0.84 -4.45 21.20
CA TYR A 213 -0.65 -5.13 19.92
C TYR A 213 0.76 -5.68 19.68
N GLN A 214 1.78 -5.28 20.45
CA GLN A 214 3.14 -5.81 20.30
C GLN A 214 3.15 -7.33 20.51
N GLY A 215 3.92 -8.03 19.66
CA GLY A 215 3.99 -9.50 19.68
C GLY A 215 2.73 -10.21 19.18
N THR A 216 1.64 -9.49 18.89
CA THR A 216 0.43 -10.07 18.30
C THR A 216 0.53 -10.10 16.78
N ARG A 217 -0.20 -11.03 16.14
CA ARG A 217 -0.32 -11.08 14.69
C ARG A 217 -0.83 -9.76 14.09
N LEU A 218 -1.83 -9.17 14.74
CA LEU A 218 -2.38 -7.88 14.32
C LEU A 218 -1.34 -6.77 14.42
N GLY A 219 -0.49 -6.76 15.45
CA GLY A 219 0.63 -5.83 15.57
C GLY A 219 1.70 -6.03 14.52
N ARG A 220 2.08 -7.28 14.20
CA ARG A 220 3.03 -7.57 13.11
C ARG A 220 2.55 -7.00 11.77
N GLN A 221 1.25 -7.10 11.49
CA GLN A 221 0.67 -6.56 10.26
C GLN A 221 0.49 -5.03 10.32
N GLU A 222 -0.18 -4.51 11.36
CA GLU A 222 -0.61 -3.11 11.43
C GLU A 222 0.46 -2.17 11.96
N LEU A 223 1.44 -2.65 12.75
CA LEU A 223 2.53 -1.85 13.31
C LEU A 223 3.87 -2.13 12.62
N GLU A 224 4.23 -3.39 12.42
CA GLU A 224 5.56 -3.76 11.89
C GLU A 224 5.61 -3.87 10.35
N ALA A 225 4.45 -3.75 9.70
CA ALA A 225 4.32 -3.80 8.25
C ALA A 225 4.76 -5.14 7.61
N GLU A 226 4.52 -6.24 8.30
CA GLU A 226 4.78 -7.58 7.78
C GLU A 226 3.62 -8.10 6.92
N ILE A 227 3.95 -8.69 5.76
CA ILE A 227 2.97 -9.45 4.97
C ILE A 227 2.89 -10.84 5.58
N LEU A 228 1.74 -11.15 6.18
CA LEU A 228 1.50 -12.45 6.79
C LEU A 228 0.71 -13.33 5.82
N ASP A 229 1.38 -14.28 5.17
CA ASP A 229 0.79 -15.18 4.16
C ASP A 229 -0.12 -16.27 4.76
N ASP A 230 0.00 -16.56 6.04
CA ASP A 230 -0.71 -17.67 6.69
C ASP A 230 -2.11 -17.26 7.16
N VAL A 231 -3.14 -18.05 6.86
CA VAL A 231 -4.51 -17.86 7.36
C VAL A 231 -4.67 -18.60 8.70
N PRO A 232 -5.05 -17.94 9.80
CA PRO A 232 -5.26 -18.60 11.09
C PRO A 232 -6.35 -19.70 10.99
N GLY A 233 -6.02 -20.91 11.43
CA GLY A 233 -6.93 -22.06 11.41
C GLY A 233 -7.02 -22.80 10.05
N ALA A 234 -6.26 -22.38 9.04
CA ALA A 234 -6.18 -23.14 7.80
C ALA A 234 -5.56 -24.52 8.06
N LEU A 235 -6.27 -25.59 7.67
CA LEU A 235 -5.79 -26.97 7.75
C LEU A 235 -4.56 -27.20 6.86
N TRP A 236 -4.39 -26.39 5.80
CA TRP A 236 -3.27 -26.48 4.86
C TRP A 236 -2.61 -25.11 4.66
N THR A 237 -1.28 -25.10 4.63
CA THR A 237 -0.48 -23.93 4.26
C THR A 237 -0.09 -24.02 2.79
N ARG A 238 0.21 -22.89 2.14
CA ARG A 238 0.68 -22.90 0.75
C ARG A 238 1.95 -23.75 0.59
N ALA A 239 2.82 -23.72 1.58
CA ALA A 239 4.01 -24.56 1.64
C ALA A 239 3.66 -26.05 1.70
N SER A 240 2.71 -26.49 2.55
CA SER A 240 2.37 -27.91 2.65
C SER A 240 1.78 -28.49 1.36
N ILE A 241 1.06 -27.69 0.56
CA ILE A 241 0.54 -28.10 -0.76
C ILE A 241 1.67 -28.22 -1.79
N ILE A 242 2.64 -27.30 -1.78
CA ILE A 242 3.74 -27.30 -2.75
C ILE A 242 4.76 -28.40 -2.41
N TYR A 243 5.11 -28.57 -1.14
CA TYR A 243 6.06 -29.60 -0.67
C TYR A 243 5.43 -31.00 -0.56
N GLY A 244 4.10 -31.10 -0.54
CA GLY A 244 3.36 -32.36 -0.57
C GLY A 244 3.24 -32.99 -1.95
N LYS A 245 3.76 -32.36 -3.02
CA LYS A 245 3.75 -32.96 -4.36
C LYS A 245 4.75 -34.13 -4.42
N PRO A 246 4.32 -35.34 -4.84
CA PRO A 246 5.23 -36.47 -4.98
C PRO A 246 6.30 -36.19 -6.05
N ALA A 247 7.46 -36.83 -5.95
CA ALA A 247 8.51 -36.65 -6.94
C ALA A 247 8.00 -37.04 -8.35
N GLN A 248 8.17 -36.15 -9.32
CA GLN A 248 7.90 -36.45 -10.72
C GLN A 248 9.05 -37.29 -11.30
N ARG A 249 8.71 -38.21 -12.20
CA ARG A 249 9.68 -38.96 -13.01
C ARG A 249 9.42 -38.68 -14.48
N MET A 250 10.48 -38.59 -15.26
CA MET A 250 10.38 -38.52 -16.72
C MET A 250 10.08 -39.92 -17.25
N ASP A 251 8.96 -40.09 -17.96
CA ASP A 251 8.72 -41.29 -18.75
C ASP A 251 9.59 -41.24 -20.01
N LEU A 252 10.56 -42.14 -20.11
CA LEU A 252 11.55 -42.14 -21.19
C LEU A 252 10.98 -42.59 -22.54
N ARG A 253 9.77 -43.16 -22.58
CA ARG A 253 9.09 -43.58 -23.83
C ARG A 253 8.23 -42.46 -24.40
N THR A 254 7.50 -41.73 -23.55
CA THR A 254 6.61 -40.65 -23.98
C THR A 254 7.24 -39.26 -23.90
N LYS A 255 8.36 -39.11 -23.16
CA LYS A 255 9.02 -37.85 -22.82
C LYS A 255 8.15 -36.88 -22.02
N GLU A 256 7.20 -37.41 -21.25
CA GLU A 256 6.32 -36.63 -20.38
C GLU A 256 6.68 -36.80 -18.91
N LEU A 257 6.38 -35.77 -18.11
CA LEU A 257 6.50 -35.83 -16.66
C LEU A 257 5.33 -36.65 -16.10
N THR A 258 5.65 -37.78 -15.50
CA THR A 258 4.68 -38.67 -14.85
C THR A 258 4.91 -38.70 -13.34
N TRP A 259 3.87 -39.03 -12.60
CA TRP A 259 3.93 -39.19 -11.15
C TRP A 259 3.97 -40.67 -10.83
N ASP A 260 4.85 -41.09 -9.91
CA ASP A 260 4.87 -42.47 -9.43
C ASP A 260 3.66 -42.70 -8.50
N MET A 261 2.54 -43.13 -9.09
CA MET A 261 1.27 -43.29 -8.41
C MET A 261 1.03 -44.77 -8.12
N ALA A 262 1.01 -45.15 -6.83
CA ALA A 262 0.64 -46.51 -6.43
C ALA A 262 -0.85 -46.82 -6.65
N ARG A 263 -1.71 -45.80 -6.74
CA ARG A 263 -3.16 -45.92 -6.88
C ARG A 263 -3.77 -44.64 -7.46
N ILE A 264 -4.80 -44.80 -8.27
CA ILE A 264 -5.66 -43.70 -8.74
C ILE A 264 -6.91 -43.69 -7.85
N VAL A 265 -7.24 -42.53 -7.29
CA VAL A 265 -8.46 -42.29 -6.51
C VAL A 265 -9.19 -41.12 -7.15
N VAL A 266 -10.48 -41.31 -7.45
CA VAL A 266 -11.35 -40.26 -7.99
C VAL A 266 -12.39 -39.92 -6.92
N ALA A 267 -12.47 -38.64 -6.58
CA ALA A 267 -13.51 -38.10 -5.71
C ALA A 267 -14.42 -37.19 -6.55
N ILE A 268 -15.73 -37.32 -6.36
CA ILE A 268 -16.74 -36.52 -7.05
C ILE A 268 -17.53 -35.79 -5.96
N ASP A 269 -17.59 -34.47 -6.06
CA ASP A 269 -18.42 -33.61 -5.23
C ASP A 269 -19.54 -33.03 -6.11
N PRO A 270 -20.70 -33.70 -6.20
CA PRO A 270 -21.78 -33.25 -7.06
C PRO A 270 -22.50 -32.04 -6.45
N ALA A 271 -22.64 -30.96 -7.22
CA ALA A 271 -23.47 -29.82 -6.84
C ALA A 271 -24.93 -30.25 -6.62
N VAL A 272 -25.52 -29.84 -5.48
CA VAL A 272 -26.85 -30.31 -5.05
C VAL A 272 -28.00 -29.42 -5.55
N THR A 273 -27.70 -28.28 -6.15
CA THR A 273 -28.66 -27.38 -6.78
C THR A 273 -28.21 -27.09 -8.21
N SER A 274 -29.13 -27.10 -9.16
CA SER A 274 -28.90 -26.62 -10.53
C SER A 274 -29.77 -25.38 -10.77
N GLY A 275 -29.20 -24.20 -10.56
CA GLY A 275 -29.70 -22.91 -11.03
C GLY A 275 -28.58 -22.13 -11.74
N GLU A 276 -28.89 -20.99 -12.36
CA GLU A 276 -27.90 -20.15 -13.08
C GLU A 276 -26.69 -19.70 -12.21
N ASP A 277 -26.77 -19.84 -10.89
CA ASP A 277 -25.70 -19.54 -9.92
C ASP A 277 -25.14 -20.78 -9.20
N SER A 278 -25.19 -21.98 -9.80
CA SER A 278 -24.64 -23.20 -9.20
C SER A 278 -23.38 -23.67 -9.94
N ASP A 279 -22.23 -23.54 -9.28
CA ASP A 279 -20.95 -24.17 -9.64
C ASP A 279 -20.97 -25.68 -9.35
#